data_AF-A0A060BVG9-F1
#
_entry.id   AF-A0A060BVG9-F1
#
_cell.length_a   1.000
_cell.length_b   1.000
_cell.length_c   1.000
_cell.angle_alpha   90.00
_cell.angle_beta   90.00
_cell.angle_gamma   90.00
#
_symmetry.space_group_name_H-M   'P 1'
#
loop_
_entity.id
_entity.type
_entity.pdbx_description
1 polymer ?
#
loop_
_entity_poly.entity_id
_entity_poly.type
_entity_poly.pdbx_seq_one_letter_code
_entity_poly.pdbx_strand_id
1 'polypeptide(L)'
;EGFQNWWPQSRLAVRGYVEVLLHLRDILSIRRQLRERLLQQPPDVFVGVDAPDFNLGLEAQLKARGVPTIHFVSPSIWAWRPERIEKVRAAADHVLCIFPFEPAIYEAEGIAATYVGHPLADVIPMAPDRAAARARLAPLGIELAEGQPLVAVLPGSVASEVGHNGPVFWA
;
A
#
# COMPACT_ATOMS: atom_id res chain seq x y z
N GLU A 1 24.09 2.13 -4.61
CA GLU A 1 24.88 1.30 -3.68
C GLU A 1 24.60 1.77 -2.25
N GLY A 2 24.63 0.89 -1.25
CA GLY A 2 24.34 1.24 0.15
C GLY A 2 23.02 0.71 0.73
N PHE A 3 22.15 0.09 -0.08
CA PHE A 3 20.96 -0.60 0.42
C PHE A 3 21.27 -2.07 0.70
N GLN A 4 21.25 -2.45 1.99
CA GLN A 4 21.35 -3.85 2.40
C GLN A 4 19.96 -4.43 2.55
N ASN A 5 19.61 -5.37 1.67
CA ASN A 5 18.36 -6.11 1.81
C ASN A 5 18.54 -7.28 2.79
N TRP A 6 17.88 -7.23 3.95
CA TRP A 6 17.90 -8.32 4.94
C TRP A 6 16.93 -9.46 4.63
N TRP A 7 15.81 -9.19 3.93
CA TRP A 7 14.83 -10.20 3.54
C TRP A 7 14.21 -9.89 2.16
N PRO A 8 14.13 -10.87 1.24
CA PRO A 8 13.51 -10.65 -0.06
C PRO A 8 12.02 -10.31 0.09
N GLN A 9 11.54 -9.36 -0.71
CA GLN A 9 10.14 -8.89 -0.70
C GLN A 9 9.12 -10.02 -0.89
N SER A 10 9.48 -11.06 -1.63
CA SER A 10 8.64 -12.25 -1.85
C SER A 10 8.26 -12.98 -0.55
N ARG A 11 9.01 -12.81 0.54
CA ARG A 11 8.63 -13.38 1.86
C ARG A 11 7.52 -12.61 2.56
N LEU A 12 7.24 -11.38 2.13
CA LEU A 12 6.17 -10.54 2.67
C LEU A 12 4.96 -10.47 1.72
N ALA A 13 5.13 -10.77 0.44
CA ALA A 13 4.07 -10.75 -0.57
C ALA A 13 3.33 -12.09 -0.59
N VAL A 14 2.20 -12.19 0.12
CA VAL A 14 1.38 -13.41 0.15
C VAL A 14 0.25 -13.36 -0.86
N ARG A 15 0.06 -14.42 -1.65
CA ARG A 15 -1.01 -14.55 -2.65
C ARG A 15 -2.05 -15.57 -2.18
N GLY A 16 -3.09 -15.09 -1.48
CA GLY A 16 -4.29 -15.89 -1.18
C GLY A 16 -4.41 -16.40 0.26
N TYR A 17 -5.65 -16.71 0.67
CA TYR A 17 -6.04 -16.88 2.08
C TYR A 17 -5.36 -18.05 2.82
N VAL A 18 -5.08 -19.17 2.16
CA VAL A 18 -4.46 -20.36 2.79
C VAL A 18 -2.95 -20.17 2.98
N GLU A 19 -2.28 -19.57 1.99
CA GLU A 19 -0.87 -19.18 2.10
C GLU A 19 -0.67 -18.11 3.19
N VAL A 20 -1.63 -17.18 3.38
CA VAL A 20 -1.57 -16.16 4.44
C VAL A 20 -1.42 -16.77 5.83
N LEU A 21 -2.14 -17.84 6.16
CA LEU A 21 -2.05 -18.47 7.48
C LEU A 21 -0.70 -19.13 7.74
N LEU A 22 -0.10 -19.77 6.74
CA LEU A 22 1.22 -20.39 6.84
C LEU A 22 2.33 -19.32 6.92
N HIS A 23 2.24 -18.29 6.09
CA HIS A 23 3.22 -17.20 6.07
C HIS A 23 3.07 -16.20 7.20
N LEU A 24 1.93 -16.15 7.90
CA LEU A 24 1.76 -15.29 9.06
C LEU A 24 2.83 -15.55 10.13
N ARG A 25 3.17 -16.82 10.38
CA ARG A 25 4.23 -17.17 11.35
C ARG A 25 5.57 -16.61 10.92
N ASP A 26 5.89 -16.70 9.63
CA ASP A 26 7.14 -16.18 9.08
C ASP A 26 7.18 -14.66 9.14
N ILE A 27 6.11 -13.98 8.75
CA ILE A 27 5.96 -12.53 8.83
C ILE A 27 6.14 -12.04 10.27
N LEU A 28 5.49 -12.69 11.24
CA LEU A 28 5.65 -12.35 12.66
C LEU A 28 7.08 -12.62 13.17
N SER A 29 7.73 -13.68 12.69
CA SER A 29 9.12 -13.98 13.01
C SER A 29 10.06 -12.91 12.45
N ILE A 30 9.85 -12.47 11.20
CA ILE A 30 10.61 -11.39 10.58
C ILE A 30 10.40 -10.09 11.37
N ARG A 31 9.16 -9.74 11.72
CA ARG A 31 8.87 -8.54 12.52
C ARG A 31 9.63 -8.54 13.84
N ARG A 32 9.67 -9.69 14.53
CA ARG A 32 10.38 -9.85 15.80
C ARG A 32 11.89 -9.67 15.62
N GLN A 33 12.49 -10.33 14.63
CA GLN A 33 13.93 -10.24 14.35
C GLN A 33 14.33 -8.82 13.95
N LEU A 34 13.55 -8.19 13.08
CA LEU A 34 13.75 -6.81 12.65
C LEU A 34 13.71 -5.85 13.84
N ARG A 35 12.69 -5.99 14.71
CA ARG A 35 12.61 -5.21 15.94
C ARG A 35 13.84 -5.37 16.81
N GLU A 36 14.24 -6.60 17.13
CA GLU A 36 15.37 -6.86 18.01
C GLU A 36 16.65 -6.22 17.48
N ARG A 37 16.89 -6.33 16.17
CA ARG A 37 18.03 -5.71 15.51
C ARG A 37 17.98 -4.17 15.60
N LEU A 38 16.86 -3.56 15.24
CA LEU A 38 16.69 -2.10 15.30
C LEU A 38 16.77 -1.55 16.72
N LEU A 39 16.41 -2.34 17.73
CA LEU A 39 16.54 -1.92 19.12
C LEU A 39 17.97 -2.06 19.67
N GLN A 40 18.78 -2.97 19.12
CA GLN A 40 20.20 -3.10 19.45
C GLN A 40 21.06 -2.04 18.75
N GLN A 41 20.67 -1.67 17.54
CA GLN A 41 21.32 -0.65 16.72
C GLN A 41 20.24 0.31 16.20
N PRO A 42 19.81 1.29 17.02
CA PRO A 42 18.75 2.22 16.65
C PRO A 42 19.16 3.04 15.43
N PRO A 43 18.31 3.11 14.40
CA PRO A 43 18.55 3.99 13.26
C PRO A 43 18.26 5.45 13.64
N ASP A 44 18.76 6.39 12.85
CA ASP A 44 18.42 7.81 13.00
C ASP A 44 16.94 8.08 12.71
N VAL A 45 16.35 7.30 11.79
CA VAL A 45 14.93 7.33 11.46
C VAL A 45 14.48 5.95 10.96
N PHE A 46 13.26 5.55 11.31
CA PHE A 46 12.60 4.39 10.73
C PHE A 46 11.47 4.84 9.80
N VAL A 47 11.45 4.32 8.58
CA VAL A 47 10.39 4.57 7.61
C VAL A 47 9.65 3.27 7.31
N GLY A 48 8.42 3.14 7.80
CA GLY A 48 7.54 2.05 7.42
C GLY A 48 6.82 2.41 6.12
N VAL A 49 6.91 1.52 5.12
CA VAL A 49 6.27 1.73 3.82
C VAL A 49 5.10 0.77 3.70
N ASP A 50 3.89 1.31 3.58
CA ASP A 50 2.63 0.57 3.49
C ASP A 50 2.49 -0.46 4.64
N ALA A 51 1.72 -1.53 4.43
CA ALA A 51 1.56 -2.67 5.33
C ALA A 51 1.33 -2.25 6.80
N PRO A 52 0.28 -1.46 7.10
CA PRO A 52 0.06 -0.87 8.42
C PRO A 52 -0.02 -1.93 9.54
N ASP A 53 -0.58 -3.11 9.26
CA ASP A 53 -0.66 -4.20 10.25
C ASP A 53 0.73 -4.79 10.61
N PHE A 54 1.72 -4.66 9.74
CA PHE A 54 3.10 -5.02 10.01
C PHE A 54 3.85 -3.85 10.67
N ASN A 55 3.83 -2.68 10.03
CA ASN A 55 4.70 -1.55 10.35
C ASN A 55 4.25 -0.77 11.60
N LEU A 56 2.96 -0.45 11.78
CA LEU A 56 2.51 0.41 12.90
C LEU A 56 2.88 -0.18 14.27
N GLY A 57 2.82 -1.51 14.41
CA GLY A 57 3.21 -2.18 15.65
C GLY A 57 4.72 -2.16 15.91
N LEU A 58 5.55 -2.11 14.87
CA LEU A 58 7.00 -1.98 14.97
C LEU A 58 7.40 -0.53 15.23
N GLU A 59 6.83 0.40 14.47
CA GLU A 59 6.98 1.85 14.62
C GLU A 59 6.67 2.29 16.05
N ALA A 60 5.51 1.88 16.61
CA ALA A 60 5.16 2.24 17.98
C ALA A 60 6.19 1.78 19.02
N GLN A 61 6.81 0.62 18.82
CA GLN A 61 7.86 0.10 19.72
C GLN A 61 9.18 0.86 19.57
N LEU A 62 9.51 1.32 18.35
CA LEU A 62 10.70 2.11 18.07
C LEU A 62 10.53 3.55 18.57
N LYS A 63 9.38 4.17 18.29
CA LYS A 63 8.99 5.50 18.78
C LYS A 63 8.99 5.56 20.30
N ALA A 64 8.46 4.54 20.97
CA ALA A 64 8.51 4.44 22.44
C ALA A 64 9.95 4.36 23.01
N ARG A 65 10.96 4.04 22.19
CA ARG A 65 12.39 4.06 22.55
C ARG A 65 13.13 5.30 22.04
N GLY A 66 12.41 6.30 21.52
CA GLY A 66 12.97 7.56 21.05
C GLY A 66 13.51 7.53 19.62
N VAL A 67 13.26 6.48 18.84
CA VAL A 67 13.60 6.45 17.42
C VAL A 67 12.52 7.23 16.65
N PRO A 68 12.88 8.26 15.86
CA PRO A 68 11.93 8.93 14.98
C PRO A 68 11.32 7.98 13.95
N THR A 69 10.01 8.07 13.77
CA THR A 69 9.23 7.15 12.93
C THR A 69 8.40 7.89 11.89
N ILE A 70 8.47 7.43 10.64
CA ILE A 70 7.69 7.96 9.53
C ILE A 70 6.90 6.82 8.91
N HIS A 71 5.60 7.01 8.72
CA HIS A 71 4.77 6.06 7.98
C HIS A 71 4.50 6.60 6.57
N PHE A 72 4.92 5.87 5.55
CA PHE A 72 4.73 6.22 4.14
C PHE A 72 3.66 5.36 3.50
N VAL A 73 2.76 6.00 2.74
CA VAL A 73 1.51 5.46 2.21
C VAL A 73 0.49 5.37 3.33
N SER A 74 -0.22 6.48 3.50
CA SER A 74 -1.27 6.62 4.50
C SER A 74 -2.33 5.53 4.33
N PRO A 75 -2.73 4.86 5.42
CA PRO A 75 -3.84 3.93 5.37
C PRO A 75 -5.15 4.73 5.49
N SER A 76 -5.46 5.65 4.57
CA SER A 76 -6.59 6.59 4.72
C SER A 76 -7.96 5.94 4.87
N ILE A 77 -8.24 4.89 4.09
CA ILE A 77 -9.48 4.08 4.23
C ILE A 77 -9.50 3.29 5.55
N TRP A 78 -8.38 3.20 6.26
CA TRP A 78 -8.25 2.51 7.54
C TRP A 78 -8.31 3.50 8.71
N ALA A 79 -7.79 4.73 8.53
CA ALA A 79 -7.62 5.74 9.57
C ALA A 79 -8.90 6.51 9.94
N TRP A 80 -9.98 6.44 9.14
CA TRP A 80 -11.25 7.12 9.47
C TRP A 80 -11.94 6.56 10.74
N ARG A 81 -11.50 5.40 11.24
CA ARG A 81 -12.01 4.86 12.50
C ARG A 81 -11.18 5.37 13.68
N PRO A 82 -11.81 5.86 14.77
CA PRO A 82 -11.10 6.39 15.93
C PRO A 82 -10.07 5.42 16.53
N GLU A 83 -10.36 4.12 16.63
CA GLU A 83 -9.39 3.17 17.23
C GLU A 83 -8.14 2.98 16.37
N ARG A 84 -8.22 3.34 15.09
CA ARG A 84 -7.16 3.18 14.12
C ARG A 84 -6.27 4.42 14.08
N ILE A 85 -6.84 5.63 14.20
CA ILE A 85 -6.04 6.85 14.30
C ILE A 85 -5.15 6.86 15.56
N GLU A 86 -5.65 6.34 16.69
CA GLU A 86 -4.85 6.17 17.91
C GLU A 86 -3.61 5.31 17.69
N LYS A 87 -3.74 4.25 16.88
CA LYS A 87 -2.61 3.39 16.53
C LYS A 87 -1.58 4.14 15.70
N VAL A 88 -2.02 4.96 14.74
CA VAL A 88 -1.10 5.79 13.95
C VAL A 88 -0.41 6.82 14.84
N ARG A 89 -1.13 7.48 15.75
CA ARG A 89 -0.56 8.45 16.70
C ARG A 89 0.53 7.82 17.57
N ALA A 90 0.27 6.62 18.08
CA ALA A 90 1.22 5.87 18.89
C ALA A 90 2.43 5.37 18.07
N ALA A 91 2.25 5.17 16.76
CA ALA A 91 3.24 4.58 15.87
C ALA A 91 4.15 5.60 15.20
N ALA A 92 3.61 6.65 14.61
CA ALA A 92 4.31 7.53 13.68
C ALA A 92 4.47 8.94 14.26
N ASP A 93 5.65 9.54 14.08
CA ASP A 93 5.89 10.97 14.32
C ASP A 93 5.43 11.81 13.13
N HIS A 94 5.51 11.26 11.92
CA HIS A 94 5.08 11.90 10.69
C HIS A 94 4.45 10.90 9.71
N VAL A 95 3.46 11.33 8.93
CA VAL A 95 2.83 10.52 7.87
C VAL A 95 3.08 11.14 6.50
N LEU A 96 3.60 10.35 5.57
CA LEU A 96 3.74 10.73 4.17
C LEU A 96 2.53 10.22 3.38
N CYS A 97 1.70 11.17 2.98
CA CYS A 97 0.40 11.00 2.33
C CYS A 97 0.54 11.02 0.80
N ILE A 98 -0.21 10.15 0.13
CA ILE A 98 -0.23 10.02 -1.33
C ILE A 98 -1.47 10.63 -1.97
N PHE A 99 -2.46 11.05 -1.18
CA PHE A 99 -3.61 11.82 -1.65
C PHE A 99 -3.70 13.19 -0.93
N PRO A 100 -4.18 14.24 -1.61
CA PRO A 100 -4.16 15.60 -1.08
C PRO A 100 -5.12 15.85 0.08
N PHE A 101 -6.14 14.99 0.28
CA PHE A 101 -7.10 15.12 1.37
C PHE A 101 -6.63 14.49 2.69
N GLU A 102 -5.61 13.62 2.66
CA GLU A 102 -5.19 12.82 3.81
C GLU A 102 -4.52 13.64 4.92
N PRO A 103 -3.66 14.64 4.63
CA PRO A 103 -2.99 15.41 5.70
C PRO A 103 -3.97 16.03 6.70
N ALA A 104 -5.10 16.56 6.21
CA ALA A 104 -6.13 17.17 7.06
C ALA A 104 -6.74 16.17 8.07
N ILE A 105 -6.80 14.88 7.74
CA ILE A 105 -7.30 13.82 8.64
C ILE A 105 -6.34 13.65 9.83
N TYR A 106 -5.03 13.70 9.58
CA TYR A 106 -4.00 13.52 10.60
C TYR A 106 -3.76 14.78 11.43
N GLU A 107 -3.78 15.94 10.80
CA GLU A 107 -3.60 17.24 11.47
C GLU A 107 -4.72 17.51 12.47
N ALA A 108 -5.97 17.16 12.14
CA ALA A 108 -7.11 17.23 13.06
C ALA A 108 -6.89 16.42 14.35
N GLU A 109 -6.00 15.42 14.29
CA GLU A 109 -5.72 14.44 15.33
C GLU A 109 -4.33 14.68 15.96
N GLY A 110 -3.67 15.79 15.61
CA GLY A 110 -2.37 16.22 16.14
C GLY A 110 -1.17 15.44 15.61
N ILE A 111 -1.32 14.74 14.49
CA ILE A 111 -0.26 13.95 13.84
C ILE A 111 0.28 14.75 12.66
N ALA A 112 1.60 14.95 12.60
CA ALA A 112 2.22 15.65 11.49
C ALA A 112 2.07 14.82 10.19
N ALA A 113 1.67 15.47 9.10
CA ALA A 113 1.47 14.81 7.82
C ALA A 113 1.91 15.69 6.66
N THR A 114 2.32 15.08 5.54
CA THR A 114 2.70 15.79 4.32
C THR A 114 2.25 15.03 3.10
N TYR A 115 1.56 15.73 2.20
CA TYR A 115 1.25 15.20 0.87
C TYR A 115 2.49 15.21 -0.01
N VAL A 116 2.92 14.03 -0.44
CA VAL A 116 4.12 13.81 -1.28
C VAL A 116 3.80 13.41 -2.72
N GLY A 117 2.52 13.33 -3.07
CA GLY A 117 2.08 12.87 -4.39
C GLY A 117 1.94 11.36 -4.48
N HIS A 118 1.22 10.92 -5.52
CA HIS A 118 1.00 9.52 -5.79
C HIS A 118 2.04 9.00 -6.79
N PRO A 119 2.84 7.95 -6.49
CA PRO A 119 3.91 7.49 -7.39
C PRO A 119 3.44 7.13 -8.81
N LEU A 120 2.23 6.56 -8.96
CA LEU A 120 1.63 6.30 -10.27
C LEU A 120 1.31 7.56 -11.10
N ALA A 121 1.13 8.73 -10.47
CA ALA A 121 0.81 9.95 -11.20
C ALA A 121 1.96 10.37 -12.13
N ASP A 122 3.20 10.10 -11.75
CA ASP A 122 4.39 10.44 -12.56
C ASP A 122 4.56 9.49 -13.77
N VAL A 123 3.95 8.30 -13.72
CA VAL A 123 4.06 7.28 -14.77
C VAL A 123 2.96 7.44 -15.83
N ILE A 124 1.83 8.04 -15.47
CA ILE A 124 0.67 8.20 -16.36
C ILE A 124 0.76 9.57 -17.03
N PRO A 125 0.85 9.62 -18.38
CA PRO A 125 0.90 10.90 -19.08
C PRO A 125 -0.41 11.66 -18.93
N MET A 126 -0.34 12.99 -18.85
CA MET A 126 -1.52 13.87 -18.80
C MET A 126 -2.47 13.67 -19.99
N ALA A 127 -1.91 13.33 -21.15
CA ALA A 127 -2.66 12.97 -22.34
C ALA A 127 -2.28 11.55 -22.78
N PRO A 128 -3.05 10.51 -22.39
CA PRO A 128 -2.79 9.14 -22.80
C PRO A 128 -3.13 8.92 -24.28
N ASP A 129 -2.25 8.20 -24.99
CA ASP A 129 -2.48 7.80 -26.38
C ASP A 129 -3.48 6.65 -26.46
N ARG A 130 -4.73 7.02 -26.74
CA ARG A 130 -5.85 6.06 -26.87
C ARG A 130 -5.70 5.14 -28.08
N ALA A 131 -5.09 5.60 -29.17
CA ALA A 131 -4.93 4.80 -30.39
C ALA A 131 -3.87 3.72 -30.16
N ALA A 132 -2.72 4.09 -29.56
CA ALA A 132 -1.70 3.14 -29.17
C ALA A 132 -2.20 2.12 -28.14
N ALA A 133 -3.00 2.56 -27.15
CA ALA A 133 -3.60 1.65 -26.18
C ALA A 133 -4.53 0.61 -26.85
N ARG A 134 -5.34 1.02 -27.84
CA ARG A 134 -6.21 0.12 -28.61
C ARG A 134 -5.40 -0.87 -29.46
N ALA A 135 -4.35 -0.41 -30.12
CA ALA A 135 -3.49 -1.29 -30.92
C ALA A 135 -2.83 -2.40 -30.09
N ARG A 136 -2.54 -2.15 -28.80
CA ARG A 136 -2.00 -3.14 -27.87
C ARG A 136 -2.98 -4.24 -27.47
N LEU A 137 -4.26 -4.11 -27.79
CA LEU A 137 -5.26 -5.15 -27.51
C LEU A 137 -5.32 -6.22 -28.61
N ALA A 138 -4.83 -5.93 -29.82
CA ALA A 138 -4.86 -6.88 -30.93
C ALA A 138 -4.12 -8.21 -30.63
N PRO A 139 -2.93 -8.22 -29.99
CA PRO A 139 -2.28 -9.47 -29.57
C PRO A 139 -3.08 -10.30 -28.55
N LEU A 140 -4.07 -9.71 -27.87
CA LEU A 140 -4.98 -10.39 -26.95
C LEU A 140 -6.21 -10.96 -27.65
N GLY A 141 -6.27 -10.90 -29.00
CA GLY A 141 -7.41 -11.35 -29.80
C GLY A 141 -8.57 -10.34 -29.85
N ILE A 142 -8.34 -9.09 -29.43
CA ILE A 142 -9.34 -8.03 -29.45
C ILE A 142 -9.05 -7.13 -30.66
N GLU A 143 -9.64 -7.47 -31.80
CA GLU A 143 -9.59 -6.65 -33.01
C GLU A 143 -10.72 -5.61 -32.97
N LEU A 144 -10.37 -4.34 -33.16
CA LEU A 144 -11.30 -3.22 -33.11
C LEU A 144 -11.26 -2.47 -34.43
N ALA A 145 -12.41 -2.33 -35.09
CA ALA A 145 -12.52 -1.42 -36.21
C ALA A 145 -12.33 0.04 -35.74
N GLU A 146 -11.89 0.90 -36.65
CA GLU A 146 -11.77 2.33 -36.37
C GLU A 146 -13.14 2.90 -35.94
N GLY A 147 -13.15 3.68 -34.86
CA GLY A 147 -14.38 4.24 -34.30
C GLY A 147 -15.28 3.26 -33.53
N GLN A 148 -14.94 1.96 -33.48
CA GLN A 148 -15.76 1.00 -32.75
C GLN A 148 -15.78 1.30 -31.23
N PRO A 149 -16.97 1.37 -30.61
CA PRO A 149 -17.09 1.49 -29.16
C PRO A 149 -16.34 0.34 -28.45
N LEU A 150 -15.59 0.68 -27.41
CA LEU A 150 -14.87 -0.28 -26.58
C LEU A 150 -15.27 -0.02 -25.13
N VAL A 151 -15.71 -1.08 -24.44
CA VAL A 151 -16.07 -1.05 -23.02
C VAL A 151 -15.12 -1.98 -22.28
N ALA A 152 -14.45 -1.46 -21.24
CA ALA A 152 -13.68 -2.28 -20.31
C ALA A 152 -14.57 -2.64 -19.12
N VAL A 153 -14.68 -3.93 -18.81
CA VAL A 153 -15.41 -4.40 -17.63
C VAL A 153 -14.41 -4.94 -16.61
N LEU A 154 -14.39 -4.33 -15.42
CA LEU A 154 -13.50 -4.69 -14.32
C LEU A 154 -14.36 -5.07 -13.10
N PRO A 155 -14.91 -6.30 -13.05
CA PRO A 155 -15.90 -6.69 -12.03
C PRO A 155 -15.30 -6.86 -10.63
N GLY A 156 -13.98 -6.85 -10.50
CA GLY A 156 -13.28 -6.98 -9.24
C GLY A 156 -11.85 -7.46 -9.44
N SER A 157 -11.08 -7.40 -8.37
CA SER A 157 -9.70 -7.91 -8.34
C SER A 157 -9.62 -9.28 -7.65
N VAL A 158 -10.60 -9.58 -6.80
CA VAL A 158 -10.68 -10.85 -6.05
C VAL A 158 -11.73 -11.76 -6.68
N ALA A 159 -11.47 -13.07 -6.72
CA ALA A 159 -12.37 -14.06 -7.36
C ALA A 159 -13.81 -14.02 -6.82
N SER A 160 -14.00 -13.74 -5.52
CA SER A 160 -15.33 -13.57 -4.93
C SER A 160 -16.04 -12.31 -5.43
N GLU A 161 -15.32 -11.19 -5.61
CA GLU A 161 -15.86 -9.97 -6.21
C GLU A 161 -16.27 -10.23 -7.66
N VAL A 162 -15.41 -10.91 -8.42
CA VAL A 162 -15.68 -11.29 -9.81
C VAL A 162 -16.91 -12.19 -9.89
N GLY A 163 -17.02 -13.19 -9.01
CA GLY A 163 -18.19 -14.09 -8.97
C GLY A 163 -19.50 -13.39 -8.58
N HIS A 164 -19.43 -12.35 -7.73
CA HIS A 164 -20.61 -11.61 -7.28
C HIS A 164 -21.04 -10.52 -8.27
N ASN A 165 -20.11 -9.66 -8.70
CA ASN A 165 -20.38 -8.52 -9.59
C ASN A 165 -20.42 -8.92 -11.06
N GLY A 166 -19.69 -9.98 -11.42
CA GLY A 166 -19.56 -10.45 -12.79
C GLY A 166 -20.91 -10.67 -13.47
N PRO A 167 -21.79 -11.54 -12.96
CA PRO A 167 -23.04 -11.91 -13.64
C PRO A 167 -23.88 -10.73 -14.16
N VAL A 168 -23.85 -9.57 -13.50
CA VAL A 168 -24.59 -8.37 -13.89
C VAL A 168 -24.25 -7.87 -15.31
N PHE A 169 -23.04 -8.10 -15.81
CA PHE A 169 -22.65 -7.60 -17.14
C PHE A 169 -22.80 -8.63 -18.28
N TRP A 170 -23.09 -9.90 -17.97
CA TRP A 170 -23.20 -10.99 -18.97
C TRP A 170 -24.50 -11.80 -18.88
N ALA A 171 -25.43 -11.39 -18.03
CA ALA A 171 -26.78 -11.96 -17.92
C ALA A 171 -27.73 -11.42 -19.01
#